data_AF-A0A8S1HDK1-F1
#
_entry.id   AF-A0A8S1HDK1-F1
#
_cell.length_a   1.000
_cell.length_b   1.000
_cell.length_c   1.000
_cell.angle_alpha   90.00
_cell.angle_beta   90.00
_cell.angle_gamma   90.00
#
_symmetry.space_group_name_H-M   'P 1'
#
loop_
_entity.id
_entity.type
_entity.pdbx_description
1 polymer ?
#
loop_
_entity_poly.entity_id
_entity_poly.type
_entity_poly.pdbx_seq_one_letter_code
_entity_poly.pdbx_strand_id
1 'polypeptide(L)'
;MGRWIPHPLTDYDKDRRVYMNLSLLPLHGTHGWLDNLITGDKKWALQDVAKADLHAKKAMLLIWWSVRGVELWELLPKGSYNNANPYTDQLQKLRLGVQNRRENQAVFYFQHDNARPHIARSTKAELETYGWHVLPLPPYFPDLAPSDYHLFSHLQRALAGQKFDDEIQLRSWLNWFKAQSATFWRQGILALPEQWQQTIDAHAEYFYDLLLYSPAKNDEVETLRIVFWYIKEFSGQI
;
A
#
# COMPACT_ATOMS: atom_id res chain seq x y z
N MET A 1 19.51 0.88 -17.51
CA MET A 1 19.00 1.05 -16.13
C MET A 1 17.99 2.19 -16.13
N GLY A 2 16.76 1.96 -15.67
CA GLY A 2 15.81 3.04 -15.38
C GLY A 2 15.82 3.28 -13.88
N ARG A 3 16.33 4.44 -13.46
CA ARG A 3 16.19 4.94 -12.09
C ARG A 3 14.70 5.18 -11.85
N TRP A 4 14.13 4.65 -10.76
CA TRP A 4 12.83 5.16 -10.31
C TRP A 4 13.05 6.62 -9.91
N ILE A 5 12.39 7.53 -10.61
CA ILE A 5 12.45 8.95 -10.31
C ILE A 5 11.15 9.25 -9.56
N PRO A 6 11.22 9.60 -8.25
CA PRO A 6 10.04 10.06 -7.53
C PRO A 6 9.38 11.21 -8.27
N HIS A 7 8.07 11.35 -8.11
CA HIS A 7 7.37 12.54 -8.59
C HIS A 7 8.05 13.79 -8.01
N PRO A 8 8.50 14.76 -8.82
CA PRO A 8 9.07 15.99 -8.29
C PRO A 8 8.01 16.73 -7.46
N LEU A 9 8.29 16.94 -6.17
CA LEU A 9 7.36 17.64 -5.28
C LEU A 9 7.38 19.14 -5.57
N THR A 10 6.20 19.71 -5.80
CA THR A 10 6.03 21.17 -5.81
C THR A 10 6.08 21.73 -4.37
N ASP A 11 6.29 23.02 -4.20
CA ASP A 11 6.22 23.65 -2.88
C ASP A 11 4.83 23.46 -2.24
N TYR A 12 3.78 23.48 -3.05
CA TYR A 12 2.42 23.16 -2.60
C TYR A 12 2.30 21.72 -2.08
N ASP A 13 2.92 20.76 -2.74
CA ASP A 13 2.95 19.38 -2.26
C ASP A 13 3.68 19.34 -0.91
N LYS A 14 4.87 19.94 -0.81
CA LYS A 14 5.69 20.03 0.41
C LYS A 14 4.93 20.64 1.59
N ASP A 15 4.25 21.75 1.38
CA ASP A 15 3.44 22.41 2.42
C ASP A 15 2.32 21.49 2.92
N ARG A 16 1.62 20.80 2.01
CA ARG A 16 0.61 19.81 2.39
C ARG A 16 1.22 18.64 3.13
N ARG A 17 2.41 18.20 2.74
CA ARG A 17 3.13 17.12 3.42
C ARG A 17 3.41 17.51 4.87
N VAL A 18 4.00 18.68 5.11
CA VAL A 18 4.31 19.16 6.47
C VAL A 18 3.03 19.35 7.29
N TYR A 19 2.04 20.06 6.73
CA TYR A 19 0.78 20.33 7.43
C TYR A 19 0.10 19.05 7.91
N MET A 20 0.04 18.04 7.05
CA MET A 20 -0.57 16.76 7.36
C MET A 20 0.15 16.01 8.48
N ASN A 21 1.49 15.92 8.40
CA ASN A 21 2.29 15.30 9.45
C ASN A 21 2.14 16.03 10.79
N LEU A 22 2.18 17.36 10.79
CA LEU A 22 1.94 18.18 11.97
C LEU A 22 0.54 17.99 12.57
N SER A 23 -0.47 17.66 11.75
CA SER A 23 -1.82 17.38 12.23
C SER A 23 -1.98 15.97 12.82
N LEU A 24 -1.20 14.99 12.34
CA LEU A 24 -1.25 13.60 12.75
C LEU A 24 -0.40 13.30 13.99
N LEU A 25 0.76 13.95 14.11
CA LEU A 25 1.71 13.76 15.22
C LEU A 25 1.07 14.03 16.61
N PRO A 26 0.29 15.11 16.82
CA PRO A 26 -0.33 15.39 18.12
C PRO A 26 -1.75 14.83 18.28
N LEU A 27 -2.33 14.15 17.27
CA LEU A 27 -3.77 13.92 17.12
C LEU A 27 -4.47 13.38 18.38
N HIS A 28 -3.77 12.61 19.23
CA HIS A 28 -4.33 12.04 20.46
C HIS A 28 -3.41 12.13 21.69
N GLY A 29 -2.37 12.97 21.67
CA GLY A 29 -1.39 13.13 22.77
C GLY A 29 -0.54 11.88 23.09
N THR A 30 -0.95 10.70 22.63
CA THR A 30 -0.23 9.42 22.64
C THR A 30 -0.48 8.70 21.31
N HIS A 31 0.44 7.83 20.89
CA HIS A 31 0.31 7.04 19.65
C HIS A 31 -0.49 5.73 19.83
N GLY A 32 -1.18 5.53 20.96
CA GLY A 32 -1.94 4.30 21.24
C GLY A 32 -3.11 4.06 20.28
N TRP A 33 -3.62 5.11 19.63
CA TRP A 33 -4.66 5.00 18.62
C TRP A 33 -4.22 4.18 17.38
N LEU A 34 -2.91 4.10 17.12
CA LEU A 34 -2.34 3.29 16.04
C LEU A 34 -2.62 1.79 16.19
N ASP A 35 -2.87 1.30 17.42
CA ASP A 35 -3.28 -0.10 17.62
C ASP A 35 -4.64 -0.42 16.95
N ASN A 36 -5.41 0.62 16.60
CA ASN A 36 -6.71 0.53 15.95
C ASN A 36 -6.68 1.02 14.49
N LEU A 37 -5.49 1.30 13.94
CA LEU A 37 -5.32 1.66 12.54
C LEU A 37 -5.44 0.42 11.65
N ILE A 38 -6.28 0.53 10.62
CA ILE A 38 -6.32 -0.37 9.48
C ILE A 38 -5.79 0.38 8.28
N THR A 39 -4.81 -0.19 7.61
CA THR A 39 -4.18 0.39 6.42
C THR A 39 -4.09 -0.66 5.33
N GLY A 40 -4.02 -0.22 4.08
CA GLY A 40 -3.99 -1.13 2.95
C GLY A 40 -3.82 -0.42 1.63
N ASP A 41 -3.38 -1.18 0.64
CA ASP A 41 -3.13 -0.68 -0.70
C ASP A 41 -3.13 -1.82 -1.74
N LYS A 42 -3.05 -1.45 -3.02
CA LYS A 42 -2.99 -2.35 -4.18
C LYS A 42 -1.56 -2.48 -4.67
N LYS A 43 -1.11 -3.71 -4.89
CA LYS A 43 0.18 -4.00 -5.54
C LYS A 43 0.05 -5.06 -6.62
N TRP A 44 0.75 -4.84 -7.73
CA TRP A 44 0.95 -5.88 -8.74
C TRP A 44 1.85 -7.00 -8.21
N ALA A 45 1.31 -8.23 -8.21
CA ALA A 45 2.04 -9.47 -7.97
C ALA A 45 2.31 -10.17 -9.31
N LEU A 46 3.55 -10.64 -9.50
CA LEU A 46 3.94 -11.28 -10.74
C LEU A 46 3.62 -12.77 -10.71
N GLN A 47 3.11 -13.27 -11.84
CA GLN A 47 2.94 -14.68 -12.15
C GLN A 47 3.72 -14.90 -13.46
N ASP A 48 4.94 -15.42 -13.36
CA ASP A 48 5.78 -15.58 -14.55
C ASP A 48 5.44 -16.89 -15.27
N VAL A 49 5.00 -16.78 -16.53
CA VAL A 49 4.71 -17.93 -17.39
C VAL A 49 5.91 -18.12 -18.30
N ALA A 50 6.70 -19.15 -18.03
CA ALA A 50 7.73 -19.59 -18.95
C ALA A 50 7.08 -20.15 -20.24
N LYS A 51 6.92 -19.29 -21.26
CA LYS A 51 7.13 -19.55 -22.71
C LYS A 51 6.37 -18.55 -23.59
N ALA A 52 7.14 -17.94 -24.49
CA ALA A 52 6.78 -17.44 -25.83
C ALA A 52 5.68 -16.38 -26.03
N ASP A 53 4.82 -16.05 -25.05
CA ASP A 53 3.85 -14.95 -25.16
C ASP A 53 4.22 -13.78 -24.24
N LEU A 54 4.52 -12.64 -24.86
CA LEU A 54 5.20 -11.43 -24.36
C LEU A 54 4.56 -10.63 -23.21
N HIS A 55 3.64 -11.22 -22.44
CA HIS A 55 3.02 -10.59 -21.28
C HIS A 55 3.01 -11.53 -20.07
N ALA A 56 3.94 -11.31 -19.14
CA ALA A 56 3.86 -11.88 -17.80
C ALA A 56 2.44 -11.68 -17.25
N LYS A 57 1.80 -12.77 -16.78
CA LYS A 57 0.47 -12.66 -16.17
C LYS A 57 0.66 -11.87 -14.87
N LYS A 58 -0.12 -10.81 -14.70
CA LYS A 58 -0.07 -9.99 -13.49
C LYS A 58 -1.35 -10.23 -12.73
N ALA A 59 -1.23 -10.68 -11.51
CA ALA A 59 -2.31 -10.63 -10.53
C ALA A 59 -2.12 -9.36 -9.72
N MET A 60 -3.20 -8.81 -9.19
CA MET A 60 -3.11 -7.63 -8.35
C MET A 60 -3.64 -7.97 -6.98
N LEU A 61 -2.77 -7.80 -6.00
CA LEU A 61 -3.07 -7.94 -4.60
C LEU A 61 -3.70 -6.65 -4.10
N LEU A 62 -4.87 -6.75 -3.48
CA LEU A 62 -5.45 -5.71 -2.65
C LEU A 62 -5.50 -6.25 -1.22
N ILE A 63 -4.84 -5.59 -0.27
CA ILE A 63 -4.63 -6.07 1.09
C ILE A 63 -4.91 -4.98 2.13
N TRP A 64 -5.60 -5.35 3.20
CA TRP A 64 -5.84 -4.57 4.40
C TRP A 64 -5.22 -5.28 5.60
N TRP A 65 -4.54 -4.53 6.46
CA TRP A 65 -3.83 -5.06 7.61
C TRP A 65 -3.75 -4.03 8.73
N SER A 66 -3.34 -4.49 9.91
CA SER A 66 -3.18 -3.68 11.12
C SER A 66 -2.01 -4.19 11.95
N VAL A 67 -1.78 -3.61 13.14
CA VAL A 67 -0.84 -4.14 14.14
C VAL A 67 -1.09 -5.62 14.51
N ARG A 68 -2.29 -6.15 14.22
CA ARG A 68 -2.70 -7.53 14.53
C ARG A 68 -2.42 -8.51 13.39
N GLY A 69 -1.94 -8.03 12.24
CA GLY A 69 -1.76 -8.81 11.03
C GLY A 69 -2.76 -8.47 9.94
N VAL A 70 -2.93 -9.38 9.00
CA VAL A 70 -3.82 -9.20 7.85
C VAL A 70 -5.28 -9.25 8.28
N GLU A 71 -6.04 -8.23 7.88
CA GLU A 71 -7.49 -8.16 8.09
C GLU A 71 -8.27 -8.79 6.93
N LEU A 72 -7.81 -8.54 5.70
CA LEU A 72 -8.38 -9.09 4.48
C LEU A 72 -7.38 -8.92 3.33
N TRP A 73 -7.33 -9.87 2.41
CA TRP A 73 -6.65 -9.69 1.13
C TRP A 73 -7.32 -10.49 0.03
N GLU A 74 -7.26 -9.98 -1.19
CA GLU A 74 -7.76 -10.67 -2.37
C GLU A 74 -6.82 -10.44 -3.56
N LEU A 75 -6.74 -11.44 -4.45
CA LEU A 75 -6.26 -11.21 -5.81
C LEU A 75 -7.45 -10.77 -6.64
N LEU A 76 -7.34 -9.60 -7.24
CA LEU A 76 -8.40 -9.06 -8.09
C LEU A 76 -8.40 -9.78 -9.44
N PRO A 77 -9.60 -10.07 -10.00
CA PRO A 77 -9.72 -10.66 -11.33
C PRO A 77 -8.98 -9.84 -12.38
N LYS A 78 -8.40 -10.52 -13.36
CA LYS A 78 -7.68 -9.87 -14.47
C LYS A 78 -8.57 -8.81 -15.15
N GLY A 79 -8.05 -7.60 -15.30
CA GLY A 79 -8.75 -6.48 -15.95
C GLY A 79 -9.70 -5.67 -15.06
N SER A 80 -9.82 -5.97 -13.77
CA SER A 80 -10.77 -5.31 -12.86
C SER A 80 -10.21 -4.15 -12.01
N TYR A 81 -8.91 -3.80 -12.12
CA TYR A 81 -8.23 -2.82 -11.24
C TYR A 81 -8.85 -1.43 -11.22
N ASN A 82 -9.25 -0.98 -12.39
CA ASN A 82 -9.65 0.40 -12.60
C ASN A 82 -11.12 0.63 -12.25
N ASN A 83 -11.85 -0.43 -11.89
CA ASN A 83 -13.26 -0.36 -11.52
C ASN A 83 -13.39 -0.10 -10.02
N ALA A 84 -14.40 0.68 -9.62
CA ALA A 84 -14.69 0.93 -8.20
C ALA A 84 -15.28 -0.30 -7.49
N ASN A 85 -16.04 -1.14 -8.21
CA ASN A 85 -16.80 -2.24 -7.62
C ASN A 85 -15.95 -3.22 -6.78
N PRO A 86 -14.77 -3.69 -7.24
CA PRO A 86 -13.98 -4.61 -6.43
C PRO A 86 -13.45 -3.98 -5.13
N TYR A 87 -13.30 -2.66 -5.09
CA TYR A 87 -12.83 -1.96 -3.90
C TYR A 87 -13.95 -1.80 -2.85
N THR A 88 -15.14 -1.35 -3.25
CA THR A 88 -16.30 -1.21 -2.36
C THR A 88 -16.75 -2.56 -1.82
N ASP A 89 -16.82 -3.59 -2.67
CA ASP A 89 -17.17 -4.95 -2.25
C ASP A 89 -16.19 -5.48 -1.18
N GLN A 90 -14.91 -5.17 -1.35
CA GLN A 90 -13.91 -5.57 -0.37
C GLN A 90 -13.99 -4.75 0.92
N LEU A 91 -14.31 -3.45 0.86
CA LEU A 91 -14.54 -2.63 2.06
C LEU A 91 -15.69 -3.18 2.91
N GLN A 92 -16.77 -3.65 2.28
CA GLN A 92 -17.89 -4.26 3.00
C GLN A 92 -17.46 -5.56 3.70
N LYS A 93 -16.72 -6.43 3.00
CA LYS A 93 -16.16 -7.66 3.60
C LYS A 93 -15.20 -7.33 4.74
N LEU A 94 -14.36 -6.31 4.57
CA LEU A 94 -13.43 -5.85 5.58
C LEU A 94 -14.17 -5.38 6.82
N ARG A 95 -15.18 -4.51 6.66
CA ARG A 95 -16.01 -4.00 7.76
C ARG A 95 -16.62 -5.14 8.56
N LEU A 96 -17.31 -6.07 7.89
CA LEU A 96 -17.94 -7.21 8.54
C LEU A 96 -16.91 -8.08 9.28
N GLY A 97 -15.78 -8.39 8.63
CA GLY A 97 -14.72 -9.21 9.23
C GLY A 97 -14.09 -8.55 10.46
N VAL A 98 -13.83 -7.25 10.40
CA VAL A 98 -13.23 -6.47 11.49
C VAL A 98 -14.21 -6.34 12.66
N GLN A 99 -15.48 -6.02 12.40
CA GLN A 99 -16.50 -5.89 13.44
C GLN A 99 -16.69 -7.21 14.19
N ASN A 100 -16.78 -8.34 13.48
CA ASN A 100 -16.94 -9.66 14.10
C ASN A 100 -15.72 -10.07 14.95
N ARG A 101 -14.51 -9.69 14.55
CA ARG A 101 -13.28 -10.02 15.30
C ARG A 101 -13.00 -9.07 16.47
N ARG A 102 -13.63 -7.89 16.48
CA ARG A 102 -13.31 -6.79 17.40
C ARG A 102 -14.59 -6.12 17.92
N GLU A 103 -15.55 -6.93 18.39
CA GLU A 103 -16.90 -6.47 18.79
C GLU A 103 -16.88 -5.35 19.84
N ASN A 104 -15.87 -5.32 20.72
CA ASN A 104 -15.73 -4.29 21.77
C ASN A 104 -14.94 -3.04 21.33
N GLN A 105 -14.45 -2.99 20.08
CA GLN A 105 -13.66 -1.87 19.58
C GLN A 105 -14.60 -0.77 19.06
N ALA A 106 -14.71 0.32 19.82
CA ALA A 106 -15.59 1.44 19.48
C ALA A 106 -15.02 2.36 18.38
N VAL A 107 -13.69 2.45 18.26
CA VAL A 107 -13.01 3.42 17.38
C VAL A 107 -12.07 2.71 16.42
N PHE A 108 -12.18 3.03 15.14
CA PHE A 108 -11.28 2.56 14.08
C PHE A 108 -10.71 3.75 13.31
N TYR A 109 -9.44 3.64 12.95
CA TYR A 109 -8.78 4.56 12.04
C TYR A 109 -8.51 3.83 10.73
N PHE A 110 -8.65 4.53 9.61
CA PHE A 110 -8.52 3.94 8.30
C PHE A 110 -7.60 4.76 7.41
N GLN A 111 -6.64 4.11 6.78
CA GLN A 111 -5.68 4.75 5.89
C GLN A 111 -5.66 4.02 4.54
N HIS A 112 -5.79 4.78 3.45
CA HIS A 112 -5.73 4.28 2.07
C HIS A 112 -5.21 5.38 1.13
N ASP A 113 -4.68 5.01 -0.03
CA ASP A 113 -4.20 5.99 -1.01
C ASP A 113 -5.35 6.77 -1.69
N ASN A 114 -5.00 7.87 -2.36
CA ASN A 114 -5.95 8.73 -3.06
C ASN A 114 -6.28 8.26 -4.48
N ALA A 115 -6.14 6.97 -4.80
CA ALA A 115 -6.50 6.47 -6.12
C ALA A 115 -7.95 6.86 -6.46
N ARG A 116 -8.22 7.12 -7.75
CA ARG A 116 -9.54 7.61 -8.22
C ARG A 116 -10.74 6.82 -7.67
N PRO A 117 -10.71 5.47 -7.58
CA PRO A 117 -11.80 4.71 -6.99
C PRO A 117 -11.98 4.94 -5.49
N HIS A 118 -10.91 5.28 -4.76
CA HIS A 118 -10.92 5.42 -3.30
C HIS A 118 -11.47 6.78 -2.85
N ILE A 119 -11.23 7.82 -3.66
CA ILE A 119 -11.76 9.17 -3.42
C ILE A 119 -13.12 9.42 -4.08
N ALA A 120 -13.67 8.41 -4.78
CA ALA A 120 -14.98 8.49 -5.40
C ALA A 120 -16.06 8.82 -4.36
N ARG A 121 -17.07 9.60 -4.77
CA ARG A 121 -18.16 10.03 -3.88
C ARG A 121 -18.88 8.84 -3.22
N SER A 122 -19.11 7.77 -3.99
CA SER A 122 -19.72 6.54 -3.49
C SER A 122 -18.92 5.90 -2.37
N THR A 123 -17.60 5.80 -2.54
CA THR A 123 -16.69 5.21 -1.55
C THR A 123 -16.58 6.05 -0.29
N LYS A 124 -16.53 7.39 -0.42
CA LYS A 124 -16.56 8.30 0.73
C LYS A 124 -17.85 8.16 1.53
N ALA A 125 -18.99 8.22 0.84
CA ALA A 125 -20.29 8.04 1.48
C ALA A 125 -20.40 6.68 2.18
N GLU A 126 -19.85 5.63 1.60
CA GLU A 126 -19.80 4.30 2.21
C GLU A 126 -18.94 4.28 3.47
N LEU A 127 -17.70 4.78 3.44
CA LEU A 127 -16.82 4.85 4.59
C LEU A 127 -17.41 5.70 5.73
N GLU A 128 -18.15 6.78 5.41
CA GLU A 128 -18.89 7.57 6.39
C GLU A 128 -19.92 6.72 7.15
N THR A 129 -20.59 5.76 6.48
CA THR A 129 -21.52 4.84 7.16
C THR A 129 -20.85 3.84 8.11
N TYR A 130 -19.51 3.71 8.05
CA TYR A 130 -18.77 2.75 8.86
C TYR A 130 -18.41 3.32 10.23
N GLY A 131 -18.47 4.65 10.39
CA GLY A 131 -18.03 5.34 11.61
C GLY A 131 -16.51 5.28 11.81
N TRP A 132 -15.74 5.01 10.75
CA TRP A 132 -14.28 4.95 10.81
C TRP A 132 -13.67 6.33 10.59
N HIS A 133 -12.64 6.66 11.35
CA HIS A 133 -11.86 7.87 11.16
C HIS A 133 -10.89 7.68 9.99
N VAL A 134 -11.27 8.13 8.81
CA VAL A 134 -10.40 8.10 7.64
C VAL A 134 -9.30 9.15 7.80
N LEU A 135 -8.05 8.69 7.86
CA LEU A 135 -6.88 9.56 7.92
C LEU A 135 -6.71 10.28 6.59
N PRO A 136 -6.46 11.59 6.58
CA PRO A 136 -6.19 12.28 5.33
C PRO A 136 -4.79 11.86 4.87
N LEU A 137 -4.69 11.33 3.66
CA LEU A 137 -3.41 11.12 3.00
C LEU A 137 -3.28 12.13 1.85
N PRO A 138 -2.23 12.96 1.80
CA PRO A 138 -1.90 13.76 0.63
C PRO A 138 -1.44 12.90 -0.57
N PRO A 139 -1.51 13.41 -1.82
CA PRO A 139 -0.94 12.73 -3.00
C PRO A 139 0.58 12.51 -2.87
N TYR A 140 1.10 11.49 -3.58
CA TYR A 140 2.55 11.24 -3.71
C TYR A 140 3.30 11.00 -2.39
N PHE A 141 2.73 10.13 -1.54
CA PHE A 141 3.15 9.91 -0.17
C PHE A 141 3.48 8.44 0.23
N PRO A 142 4.25 7.71 -0.61
CA PRO A 142 4.56 6.30 -0.35
C PRO A 142 5.35 6.11 0.96
N ASP A 143 6.11 7.12 1.38
CA ASP A 143 6.89 7.14 2.61
C ASP A 143 6.07 7.18 3.90
N LEU A 144 4.78 7.52 3.81
CA LEU A 144 3.85 7.47 4.94
C LEU A 144 2.79 6.38 4.84
N ALA A 145 2.87 5.54 3.81
CA ALA A 145 2.01 4.38 3.65
C ALA A 145 2.72 3.13 4.20
N PRO A 146 2.29 2.56 5.35
CA PRO A 146 2.90 1.35 5.90
C PRO A 146 2.93 0.20 4.89
N SER A 147 1.89 0.12 4.04
CA SER A 147 1.83 -0.87 2.97
C SER A 147 3.05 -0.76 2.05
N ASP A 148 3.47 0.44 1.68
CA ASP A 148 4.59 0.66 0.76
C ASP A 148 5.96 0.47 1.43
N TYR A 149 6.26 1.26 2.48
CA TYR A 149 7.59 1.26 3.07
C TYR A 149 7.90 -0.03 3.85
N HIS A 150 6.89 -0.69 4.40
CA HIS A 150 7.06 -1.89 5.22
C HIS A 150 6.61 -3.15 4.49
N LEU A 151 5.30 -3.34 4.30
CA LEU A 151 4.75 -4.62 3.85
C LEU A 151 5.25 -5.02 2.46
N PHE A 152 5.12 -4.11 1.50
CA PHE A 152 5.46 -4.35 0.11
C PHE A 152 6.97 -4.38 -0.14
N SER A 153 7.75 -3.63 0.62
CA SER A 153 9.21 -3.73 0.65
C SER A 153 9.68 -5.14 1.06
N HIS A 154 9.07 -5.73 2.10
CA HIS A 154 9.37 -7.10 2.53
C HIS A 154 8.84 -8.15 1.55
N LEU A 155 7.59 -7.97 1.09
CA LEU A 155 6.97 -8.87 0.12
C LEU A 155 7.78 -8.95 -1.17
N GLN A 156 8.27 -7.82 -1.67
CA GLN A 156 9.07 -7.78 -2.89
C GLN A 156 10.40 -8.53 -2.73
N ARG A 157 11.09 -8.37 -1.59
CA ARG A 157 12.31 -9.13 -1.29
C ARG A 157 12.03 -10.62 -1.20
N ALA A 158 10.92 -11.02 -0.58
CA ALA A 158 10.51 -12.41 -0.48
C ALA A 158 10.11 -13.02 -1.83
N LEU A 159 9.48 -12.24 -2.71
CA LEU A 159 9.11 -12.64 -4.06
C LEU A 159 10.29 -12.69 -5.04
N ALA A 160 11.45 -12.11 -4.69
CA ALA A 160 12.60 -12.08 -5.57
C ALA A 160 13.05 -13.51 -5.92
N GLY A 161 13.15 -13.80 -7.22
CA GLY A 161 13.52 -15.11 -7.74
C GLY A 161 12.41 -16.18 -7.68
N GLN A 162 11.22 -15.86 -7.15
CA GLN A 162 10.09 -16.78 -7.17
C GLN A 162 9.39 -16.76 -8.53
N LYS A 163 8.97 -17.93 -9.00
CA LYS A 163 8.19 -18.10 -10.23
C LYS A 163 6.93 -18.90 -9.91
N PHE A 164 5.81 -18.53 -10.54
CA PHE A 164 4.51 -19.15 -10.31
C PHE A 164 3.86 -19.43 -11.67
N ASP A 165 3.50 -20.70 -11.92
CA ASP A 165 2.89 -21.09 -13.18
C ASP A 165 1.43 -20.60 -13.28
N ASP A 166 0.74 -20.57 -12.15
CA ASP A 166 -0.68 -20.25 -12.05
C ASP A 166 -1.00 -19.34 -10.83
N GLU A 167 -2.22 -18.78 -10.81
CA GLU A 167 -2.70 -17.96 -9.69
C GLU A 167 -2.85 -18.78 -8.40
N ILE A 168 -3.05 -20.09 -8.49
CA ILE A 168 -3.22 -20.98 -7.33
C ILE A 168 -1.89 -21.10 -6.59
N GLN A 169 -0.78 -21.28 -7.30
CA GLN A 169 0.57 -21.27 -6.75
C GLN A 169 0.89 -19.93 -6.10
N LEU A 170 0.60 -18.81 -6.78
CA LEU A 170 0.79 -17.47 -6.21
C LEU A 170 -0.05 -17.28 -4.94
N ARG A 171 -1.34 -17.66 -4.96
CA ARG A 171 -2.23 -17.57 -3.80
C ARG A 171 -1.75 -18.45 -2.64
N SER A 172 -1.23 -19.63 -2.94
CA SER A 172 -0.64 -20.53 -1.94
C SER A 172 0.61 -19.91 -1.33
N TRP A 173 1.50 -19.34 -2.15
CA TRP A 173 2.70 -18.66 -1.69
C TRP A 173 2.38 -17.43 -0.83
N LEU A 174 1.34 -16.67 -1.16
CA LEU A 174 0.86 -15.52 -0.37
C LEU A 174 0.35 -15.91 1.02
N ASN A 175 0.25 -17.20 1.37
CA ASN A 175 0.20 -17.61 2.78
C ASN A 175 1.44 -17.17 3.58
N TRP A 176 2.49 -16.66 2.92
CA TRP A 176 3.60 -15.91 3.50
C TRP A 176 3.14 -14.87 4.54
N PHE A 177 2.00 -14.21 4.33
CA PHE A 177 1.45 -13.27 5.30
C PHE A 177 1.16 -13.92 6.67
N LYS A 178 0.68 -15.16 6.68
CA LYS A 178 0.39 -15.90 7.92
C LYS A 178 1.66 -16.31 8.68
N ALA A 179 2.79 -16.39 7.98
CA ALA A 179 4.07 -16.72 8.58
C ALA A 179 4.76 -15.51 9.24
N GLN A 180 4.26 -14.28 9.02
CA GLN A 180 4.85 -13.08 9.61
C GLN A 180 4.50 -12.97 11.10
N SER A 181 5.47 -12.53 11.90
CA SER A 181 5.32 -12.42 13.36
C SER A 181 4.41 -11.25 13.74
N ALA A 182 3.85 -11.28 14.96
CA ALA A 182 3.13 -10.12 15.51
C ALA A 182 4.02 -8.86 15.55
N THR A 183 5.32 -9.02 15.80
CA THR A 183 6.29 -7.93 15.82
C THR A 183 6.44 -7.28 14.45
N PHE A 184 6.46 -8.06 13.37
CA PHE A 184 6.52 -7.54 11.99
C PHE A 184 5.38 -6.54 11.75
N TRP A 185 4.14 -6.96 11.99
CA TRP A 185 2.96 -6.12 11.80
C TRP A 185 2.94 -4.89 12.71
N ARG A 186 3.33 -5.05 13.98
CA ARG A 186 3.43 -3.91 14.92
C ARG A 186 4.47 -2.90 14.47
N GLN A 187 5.66 -3.33 14.08
CA GLN A 187 6.74 -2.45 13.64
C GLN A 187 6.33 -1.62 12.41
N GLY A 188 5.65 -2.26 11.44
CA GLY A 188 5.19 -1.57 10.25
C GLY A 188 4.22 -0.41 10.53
N ILE A 189 3.35 -0.52 11.54
CA ILE A 189 2.42 0.56 11.89
C ILE A 189 3.04 1.56 12.88
N LEU A 190 3.72 1.07 13.92
CA LEU A 190 4.24 1.91 14.99
C LEU A 190 5.47 2.73 14.59
N ALA A 191 6.02 2.50 13.39
CA ALA A 191 7.01 3.37 12.79
C ALA A 191 6.42 4.70 12.28
N LEU A 192 5.10 4.80 12.07
CA LEU A 192 4.45 6.00 11.50
C LEU A 192 4.84 7.32 12.19
N PRO A 193 4.86 7.44 13.52
CA PRO A 193 5.25 8.69 14.18
C PRO A 193 6.67 9.13 13.85
N GLU A 194 7.60 8.18 13.75
CA GLU A 194 8.96 8.44 13.33
C GLU A 194 9.00 8.89 11.87
N GLN A 195 8.25 8.23 10.98
CA GLN A 195 8.13 8.64 9.58
C GLN A 195 7.55 10.05 9.41
N TRP A 196 6.55 10.41 10.22
CA TRP A 196 5.98 11.76 10.24
C TRP A 196 6.99 12.81 10.68
N GLN A 197 7.73 12.53 11.76
CA GLN A 197 8.77 13.44 12.25
C GLN A 197 9.90 13.60 11.25
N GLN A 198 10.39 12.50 10.65
CA GLN A 198 11.42 12.54 9.62
C GLN A 198 10.97 13.35 8.39
N THR A 199 9.70 13.25 7.98
CA THR A 199 9.16 14.08 6.90
C THR A 199 9.20 15.56 7.23
N ILE A 200 8.88 15.94 8.48
CA ILE A 200 8.92 17.33 8.94
C ILE A 200 10.37 17.83 8.95
N ASP A 201 11.28 17.06 9.53
CA ASP A 201 12.70 17.40 9.67
C ASP A 201 13.40 17.51 8.30
N ALA A 202 12.96 16.72 7.32
CA ALA A 202 13.43 16.78 5.93
C ALA A 202 12.77 17.90 5.10
N HIS A 203 12.05 18.85 5.72
CA HIS A 203 11.30 19.89 5.01
C HIS A 203 10.38 19.34 3.91
N ALA A 204 9.72 18.22 4.21
CA ALA A 204 8.84 17.47 3.32
C ALA A 204 9.46 16.84 2.07
N GLU A 205 10.78 16.89 1.92
CA GLU A 205 11.48 16.11 0.89
C GLU A 205 11.33 14.60 1.15
N TYR A 206 11.49 13.82 0.08
CA TYR A 206 11.63 12.37 0.23
C TYR A 206 12.93 12.06 0.97
N PHE A 207 12.84 11.34 2.08
CA PHE A 207 13.99 11.00 2.93
C PHE A 207 14.49 9.56 2.71
N TYR A 208 13.86 8.81 1.82
CA TYR A 208 14.33 7.48 1.43
C TYR A 208 15.38 7.56 0.32
N ASP A 209 16.54 6.96 0.58
CA ASP A 209 17.25 6.23 -0.46
C ASP A 209 16.38 5.02 -0.87
N LEU A 210 15.41 5.25 -1.77
CA LEU A 210 14.85 4.17 -2.61
C LEU A 210 15.92 3.55 -3.53
N LEU A 211 17.20 3.92 -3.33
CA LEU A 211 18.41 3.49 -4.02
C LEU A 211 19.05 2.19 -3.48
N LEU A 212 18.41 1.44 -2.57
CA LEU A 212 18.83 0.03 -2.34
C LEU A 212 18.48 -0.92 -3.51
N TYR A 213 18.12 -0.39 -4.68
CA TYR A 213 18.26 -1.08 -5.95
C TYR A 213 19.70 -0.98 -6.49
N SER A 214 20.59 -1.75 -5.88
CA SER A 214 21.82 -2.18 -6.55
C SER A 214 21.66 -3.68 -6.86
N PRO A 215 21.45 -4.09 -8.13
CA PRO A 215 21.57 -5.49 -8.46
C PRO A 215 23.05 -5.86 -8.33
N ALA A 216 23.32 -6.90 -7.54
CA ALA A 216 24.54 -7.67 -7.69
C ALA A 216 24.71 -7.96 -9.19
N LYS A 217 25.90 -7.65 -9.71
CA LYS A 217 26.28 -7.93 -11.09
C LYS A 217 26.03 -9.41 -11.38
N ASN A 218 24.94 -9.70 -12.08
CA ASN A 218 24.92 -10.38 -13.38
C ASN A 218 23.52 -10.95 -13.66
N ASP A 219 23.09 -10.64 -14.88
CA ASP A 219 22.12 -11.35 -15.71
C ASP A 219 20.60 -11.17 -15.49
N GLU A 220 20.01 -10.86 -16.65
CA GLU A 220 18.62 -10.97 -17.12
C GLU A 220 17.68 -9.74 -17.03
N VAL A 221 17.07 -9.50 -18.20
CA VAL A 221 16.68 -8.20 -18.76
C VAL A 221 15.17 -7.91 -18.59
N GLU A 222 14.42 -8.69 -17.80
CA GLU A 222 12.96 -8.66 -17.84
C GLU A 222 12.24 -7.94 -16.68
N THR A 223 12.94 -7.49 -15.65
CA THR A 223 12.32 -6.74 -14.53
C THR A 223 11.91 -5.31 -14.92
N LEU A 224 12.32 -4.83 -16.10
CA LEU A 224 12.29 -3.41 -16.49
C LEU A 224 10.97 -2.91 -17.12
N ARG A 225 9.97 -3.77 -17.33
CA ARG A 225 8.68 -3.35 -17.95
C ARG A 225 7.58 -2.97 -16.96
N ILE A 226 7.73 -3.23 -15.66
CA ILE A 226 6.62 -3.12 -14.70
C ILE A 226 6.53 -1.74 -14.05
N VAL A 227 7.65 -1.04 -13.88
CA VAL A 227 7.68 0.27 -13.22
C VAL A 227 7.40 1.42 -14.20
N PHE A 228 7.81 1.29 -15.48
CA PHE A 228 7.66 2.36 -16.48
C PHE A 228 6.21 2.64 -16.93
N TRP A 229 5.26 1.76 -16.64
CA TRP A 229 3.87 1.95 -17.07
C TRP A 229 3.02 2.75 -16.07
N TYR A 230 3.39 2.76 -14.78
CA TYR A 230 2.64 3.49 -13.74
C TYR A 230 2.64 5.02 -13.98
N ILE A 231 3.64 5.54 -14.68
CA ILE A 231 3.76 6.98 -15.01
C ILE A 231 3.06 7.32 -16.33
N LYS A 232 3.06 6.43 -17.33
CA LYS A 232 2.60 6.78 -18.68
C LYS A 232 1.07 6.83 -18.85
N GLU A 233 0.29 6.15 -18.01
CA GLU A 233 -1.19 6.25 -18.04
C GLU A 233 -1.76 7.41 -17.20
N PHE A 234 -1.05 7.92 -16.20
CA PHE A 234 -1.57 8.97 -15.30
C PHE A 234 -1.03 10.38 -15.57
N SER A 235 0.03 10.53 -16.37
CA SER A 235 0.51 11.85 -16.84
C SER A 235 0.03 12.21 -18.26
N GLY A 236 -0.87 11.42 -18.83
CA GLY A 236 -1.35 11.57 -20.21
C GLY A 236 -2.67 12.31 -20.30
N GLN A 237 -2.73 13.54 -19.80
CA GLN A 237 -3.71 14.57 -20.21
C GLN A 237 -3.26 15.91 -19.62
N ILE A 238 -2.53 16.67 -20.45
CA ILE A 238 -2.56 18.14 -20.44
C ILE A 238 -3.98 18.55 -20.85
#